data_AF-A0A3A0DR01-F1
#
_entry.id   AF-A0A3A0DR01-F1
#
_cell.length_a   1.000
_cell.length_b   1.000
_cell.length_c   1.000
_cell.angle_alpha   90.00
_cell.angle_beta   90.00
_cell.angle_gamma   90.00
#
_symmetry.space_group_name_H-M   'P 1'
#
loop_
_entity.id
_entity.type
_entity.pdbx_description
1 polymer ?
#
loop_
_entity_poly.entity_id
_entity_poly.type
_entity_poly.pdbx_seq_one_letter_code
_entity_poly.pdbx_strand_id
1 'polypeptide(L)'
;MGELGSSEREVRDVSMVGRYGLPAADDLKWIRAVLGDARPLFLGDMDPVDLLIYAWLKAQAEMQDIEYMGVHDRLLCALGISFERCVTCSCSPSECDSLDLLVHVLPGLREFVGADCYSALENGQKIELESLVSATGNPVAVLRAALA
;
A
#
# COMPACT_ATOMS: atom_id res chain seq x y z
N MET A 1 9.72 -25.08 33.61
CA MET A 1 8.99 -25.40 32.36
C MET A 1 7.81 -24.45 32.31
N GLY A 2 7.97 -23.32 31.64
CA GLY A 2 6.91 -22.34 31.45
C GLY A 2 6.22 -22.64 30.13
N GLU A 3 4.91 -22.85 30.18
CA GLU A 3 4.08 -23.02 29.00
C GLU A 3 4.12 -21.72 28.18
N LEU A 4 4.68 -21.82 26.97
CA LEU A 4 4.55 -20.79 25.96
C LEU A 4 3.08 -20.77 25.55
N GLY A 5 2.34 -19.80 26.09
CA GLY A 5 1.00 -19.48 25.66
C GLY A 5 1.01 -19.21 24.16
N SER A 6 0.54 -20.19 23.40
CA SER A 6 0.14 -20.04 22.02
C SER A 6 -1.02 -19.04 21.99
N SER A 7 -0.72 -17.75 21.79
CA SER A 7 -1.76 -16.79 21.45
C SER A 7 -2.29 -17.23 20.08
N GLU A 8 -3.44 -17.88 20.07
CA GLU A 8 -4.23 -18.09 18.87
C GLU A 8 -4.43 -16.72 18.23
N ARG A 9 -3.70 -16.45 17.13
CA ARG A 9 -3.90 -15.23 16.35
C ARG A 9 -5.30 -15.32 15.76
N GLU A 10 -6.17 -14.44 16.25
CA GLU A 10 -7.51 -14.20 15.72
C GLU A 10 -7.43 -14.09 14.19
N VAL A 11 -8.09 -15.01 13.50
CA VAL A 11 -8.24 -14.95 12.05
C VAL A 11 -9.16 -13.78 11.77
N ARG A 12 -8.61 -12.67 11.29
CA ARG A 12 -9.42 -11.55 10.79
C ARG A 12 -9.91 -11.92 9.40
N ASP A 13 -11.23 -12.00 9.22
CA ASP A 13 -11.82 -12.17 7.90
C ASP A 13 -11.47 -10.95 7.05
N VAL A 14 -10.84 -11.19 5.89
CA VAL A 14 -10.46 -10.15 4.94
C VAL A 14 -11.30 -10.33 3.68
N SER A 15 -11.97 -9.26 3.26
CA SER A 15 -12.64 -9.17 1.97
C SER A 15 -11.86 -8.21 1.07
N MET A 16 -11.80 -8.51 -0.22
CA MET A 16 -11.05 -7.71 -1.20
C MET A 16 -11.98 -7.22 -2.30
N VAL A 17 -11.89 -5.92 -2.60
CA VAL A 17 -12.59 -5.29 -3.72
C VAL A 17 -11.53 -4.79 -4.70
N GLY A 18 -11.41 -5.46 -5.84
CA GLY A 18 -10.53 -5.03 -6.93
C GLY A 18 -11.24 -4.05 -7.86
N ARG A 19 -10.57 -2.94 -8.21
CA ARG A 19 -11.01 -2.00 -9.25
C ARG A 19 -9.83 -1.66 -10.15
N TYR A 20 -10.14 -1.38 -11.41
CA TYR A 20 -9.15 -0.93 -12.39
C TYR A 20 -9.22 0.60 -12.50
N GLY A 21 -8.15 1.27 -12.09
CA GLY A 21 -8.07 2.73 -12.07
C GLY A 21 -8.82 3.39 -10.91
N LEU A 22 -8.96 4.71 -10.99
CA LEU A 22 -9.63 5.52 -9.97
C LEU A 22 -11.14 5.20 -9.94
N PRO A 23 -11.71 4.80 -8.78
CA PRO A 23 -13.14 4.63 -8.63
C PRO A 23 -13.90 5.93 -8.92
N ALA A 24 -15.09 5.83 -9.51
CA ALA A 24 -15.98 6.99 -9.60
C ALA A 24 -16.44 7.38 -8.18
N ALA A 25 -16.72 8.66 -7.95
CA ALA A 25 -17.19 9.13 -6.64
C ALA A 25 -18.46 8.38 -6.18
N ASP A 26 -19.37 8.05 -7.10
CA ASP A 26 -20.58 7.28 -6.76
C ASP A 26 -20.30 5.81 -6.45
N ASP A 27 -19.17 5.24 -6.91
CA ASP A 27 -18.76 3.89 -6.52
C ASP A 27 -18.46 3.82 -5.02
N LEU A 28 -17.96 4.92 -4.41
CA LEU A 28 -17.50 4.92 -3.03
C LEU A 28 -18.63 4.68 -2.03
N LYS A 29 -19.84 5.18 -2.32
CA LYS A 29 -21.03 4.92 -1.50
C LYS A 29 -21.37 3.42 -1.49
N TRP A 30 -21.26 2.78 -2.65
CA TRP A 30 -21.48 1.34 -2.77
C TRP A 30 -20.36 0.55 -2.07
N ILE A 31 -19.09 0.90 -2.29
CA ILE A 31 -17.96 0.25 -1.61
C ILE A 31 -18.13 0.38 -0.10
N ARG A 32 -18.48 1.57 0.41
CA ARG A 32 -18.70 1.78 1.84
C ARG A 32 -19.86 0.95 2.37
N ALA A 33 -20.95 0.84 1.62
CA ALA A 33 -22.09 -0.01 1.99
C ALA A 33 -21.70 -1.50 2.06
N VAL A 34 -20.83 -1.96 1.16
CA VAL A 34 -20.31 -3.34 1.17
C VAL A 34 -19.35 -3.59 2.34
N LEU A 35 -18.49 -2.62 2.66
CA LEU A 35 -17.57 -2.70 3.79
C LEU A 35 -18.32 -2.69 5.14
N GLY A 36 -19.45 -2.00 5.24
CA GLY A 36 -20.19 -1.85 6.50
C GLY A 36 -19.32 -1.18 7.56
N ASP A 37 -19.13 -1.89 8.68
CA ASP A 37 -18.28 -1.44 9.80
C ASP A 37 -16.81 -1.90 9.68
N ALA A 38 -16.46 -2.62 8.60
CA ALA A 38 -15.09 -3.07 8.40
C ALA A 38 -14.15 -1.88 8.13
N ARG A 39 -12.92 -1.99 8.63
CA ARG A 39 -11.87 -0.99 8.40
C ARG A 39 -11.39 -1.06 6.94
N PRO A 40 -11.48 0.01 6.15
CA PRO A 40 -10.95 0.02 4.79
C PRO A 40 -9.42 0.05 4.78
N LEU A 41 -8.83 -0.78 3.94
CA LEU A 41 -7.39 -0.86 3.71
C LEU A 41 -7.13 -0.65 2.22
N PHE A 42 -6.13 0.17 1.89
CA PHE A 42 -5.64 0.37 0.53
C PHE A 42 -4.36 -0.45 0.32
N LEU A 43 -4.40 -1.38 -0.62
CA LEU A 43 -3.23 -2.16 -1.03
C LEU A 43 -2.88 -1.75 -2.46
N GLY A 44 -1.66 -1.26 -2.66
CA GLY A 44 -1.17 -0.78 -3.96
C GLY A 44 0.35 -0.80 -4.05
N ASP A 45 0.84 -0.54 -5.26
CA ASP A 45 2.25 -0.47 -5.61
C ASP A 45 2.92 0.76 -4.99
N MET A 46 4.25 0.75 -4.92
CA MET A 46 5.01 1.97 -4.62
C MET A 46 5.26 2.67 -5.95
N ASP A 47 4.24 3.37 -6.44
CA ASP A 47 4.32 4.19 -7.64
C ASP A 47 3.47 5.48 -7.53
N PRO A 48 3.72 6.49 -8.38
CA PRO A 48 3.00 7.74 -8.28
C PRO A 48 1.48 7.62 -8.49
N VAL A 49 1.03 6.68 -9.32
CA VAL A 49 -0.39 6.52 -9.65
C VAL A 49 -1.17 5.97 -8.46
N ASP A 50 -0.69 4.90 -7.85
CA ASP A 50 -1.35 4.27 -6.69
C ASP A 50 -1.32 5.17 -5.47
N LEU A 51 -0.23 5.90 -5.26
CA LEU A 51 -0.14 6.89 -4.18
C LEU A 51 -1.11 8.06 -4.40
N LEU A 52 -1.32 8.50 -5.64
CA LEU A 52 -2.34 9.51 -5.98
C LEU A 52 -3.77 8.96 -5.79
N ILE A 53 -4.03 7.70 -6.15
CA ILE A 53 -5.31 7.05 -5.91
C ILE A 53 -5.59 6.98 -4.42
N TYR A 54 -4.62 6.55 -3.61
CA TYR A 54 -4.74 6.53 -2.15
C TYR A 54 -5.02 7.94 -1.60
N ALA A 55 -4.25 8.95 -2.01
CA ALA A 55 -4.44 10.32 -1.55
C ALA A 55 -5.84 10.84 -1.92
N TRP A 56 -6.31 10.56 -3.13
CA TRP A 56 -7.66 10.91 -3.56
C TRP A 56 -8.74 10.21 -2.71
N LEU A 57 -8.62 8.89 -2.50
CA LEU A 57 -9.55 8.12 -1.67
C LEU A 57 -9.59 8.66 -0.24
N LYS A 58 -8.42 8.91 0.36
CA LYS A 58 -8.31 9.45 1.71
C LYS A 58 -8.99 10.81 1.87
N ALA A 59 -9.08 11.60 0.81
CA ALA A 59 -9.76 12.88 0.78
C ALA A 59 -11.30 12.77 0.62
N GLN A 60 -11.84 11.59 0.28
CA GLN A 60 -13.28 11.38 0.14
C GLN A 60 -13.94 11.10 1.49
N ALA A 61 -15.15 11.63 1.69
CA ALA A 61 -15.89 11.50 2.94
C ALA A 61 -16.16 10.01 3.30
N GLU A 62 -16.43 9.18 2.30
CA GLU A 62 -16.72 7.76 2.44
C GLU A 62 -15.50 6.90 2.83
N MET A 63 -14.29 7.42 2.59
CA MET A 63 -13.03 6.68 2.71
C MET A 63 -12.00 7.40 3.60
N GLN A 64 -12.41 8.41 4.38
CA GLN A 64 -11.50 9.18 5.24
C GLN A 64 -10.72 8.33 6.26
N ASP A 65 -11.22 7.16 6.62
CA ASP A 65 -10.62 6.19 7.56
C ASP A 65 -9.75 5.13 6.88
N ILE A 66 -9.58 5.17 5.55
CA ILE A 66 -8.75 4.23 4.80
C ILE A 66 -7.29 4.29 5.28
N GLU A 67 -6.69 3.12 5.51
CA GLU A 67 -5.29 2.98 5.87
C GLU A 67 -4.48 2.49 4.68
N TYR A 68 -3.30 3.08 4.48
CA TYR A 68 -2.37 2.63 3.46
C TYR A 68 -1.61 1.40 3.92
N MET A 69 -1.70 0.34 3.12
CA MET A 69 -1.05 -0.96 3.30
C MET A 69 -0.24 -1.36 2.06
N GLY A 70 -0.02 -0.41 1.15
CA GLY A 70 0.78 -0.61 -0.06
C GLY A 70 2.27 -0.71 0.25
N VAL A 71 3.09 -0.72 -0.80
CA VAL A 71 4.54 -0.86 -0.65
C VAL A 71 5.15 0.39 -0.02
N HIS A 72 5.89 0.20 1.08
CA HIS A 72 6.64 1.23 1.81
C HIS A 72 7.74 0.59 2.66
N ASP A 73 8.73 1.36 3.13
CA ASP A 73 9.92 0.83 3.86
C ASP A 73 9.53 -0.03 5.07
N ARG A 74 8.53 0.39 5.85
CA ARG A 74 8.09 -0.39 7.02
C ARG A 74 7.56 -1.78 6.64
N LEU A 75 6.88 -1.92 5.49
CA LEU A 75 6.38 -3.20 5.00
C LEU A 75 7.56 -4.08 4.54
N LEU A 76 8.51 -3.50 3.80
CA LEU A 76 9.73 -4.20 3.39
C LEU A 76 10.49 -4.73 4.62
N CYS A 77 10.66 -3.88 5.64
CA CYS A 77 11.28 -4.25 6.90
C CYS A 77 10.52 -5.37 7.62
N ALA A 78 9.19 -5.29 7.71
CA ALA A 78 8.35 -6.33 8.32
C ALA A 78 8.45 -7.68 7.60
N LEU A 79 8.72 -7.66 6.29
CA LEU A 79 8.94 -8.85 5.46
C LEU A 79 10.38 -9.35 5.47
N GLY A 80 11.31 -8.66 6.14
CA GLY A 80 12.73 -8.98 6.09
C GLY A 80 13.34 -8.81 4.69
N ILE A 81 12.75 -7.94 3.87
CA ILE A 81 13.23 -7.58 2.54
C ILE A 81 13.99 -6.26 2.68
N SER A 82 15.27 -6.26 2.32
CA SER A 82 16.00 -5.00 2.16
C SER A 82 15.64 -4.38 0.81
N PHE A 83 15.69 -3.05 0.72
CA PHE A 83 15.32 -2.35 -0.51
C PHE A 83 16.13 -2.85 -1.72
N GLU A 84 17.43 -3.14 -1.55
CA GLU A 84 18.33 -3.62 -2.61
C GLU A 84 17.96 -4.99 -3.16
N ARG A 85 17.10 -5.74 -2.45
CA ARG A 85 16.58 -7.03 -2.89
C ARG A 85 15.22 -6.91 -3.59
N CYS A 86 14.62 -5.72 -3.58
CA CYS A 86 13.39 -5.46 -4.32
C CYS A 86 13.70 -5.39 -5.82
N VAL A 87 12.83 -5.99 -6.63
CA VAL A 87 12.89 -5.78 -8.07
C VAL A 87 12.18 -4.46 -8.36
N THR A 88 12.94 -3.45 -8.80
CA THR A 88 12.39 -2.17 -9.23
C THR A 88 12.17 -2.16 -10.74
N CYS A 89 11.27 -1.29 -11.19
CA CYS A 89 11.13 -0.94 -12.60
C CYS A 89 11.09 0.59 -12.77
N SER A 90 11.31 1.07 -13.99
CA SER A 90 11.28 2.49 -14.29
C SER A 90 9.85 3.02 -14.35
N CYS A 91 9.63 4.18 -13.74
CA CYS A 91 8.45 4.99 -13.99
C CYS A 91 8.41 5.43 -15.48
N SER A 92 7.21 5.48 -16.03
CA SER A 92 6.91 6.16 -17.28
C SER A 92 7.13 7.68 -17.13
N PRO A 93 7.32 8.42 -18.24
CA PRO A 93 7.43 9.88 -18.19
C PRO A 93 6.26 10.55 -17.45
N SER A 94 5.03 10.10 -17.70
CA SER A 94 3.84 10.63 -17.04
C SER A 94 3.80 10.37 -15.53
N GLU A 95 4.34 9.24 -15.07
CA GLU A 95 4.47 8.96 -13.63
C GLU A 95 5.49 9.91 -13.00
N CYS A 96 6.65 10.12 -13.64
CA CYS A 96 7.65 11.07 -13.16
C CYS A 96 7.08 12.50 -13.07
N ASP A 97 6.37 12.95 -14.11
CA ASP A 97 5.73 14.27 -14.13
C ASP A 97 4.67 14.43 -13.02
N SER A 98 4.10 13.33 -12.54
CA SER A 98 3.07 13.34 -11.48
C SER A 98 3.64 13.39 -10.06
N LEU A 99 4.95 13.20 -9.87
CA LEU A 99 5.58 13.19 -8.55
C LEU A 99 5.43 14.55 -7.83
N ASP A 100 5.58 15.66 -8.57
CA ASP A 100 5.38 17.01 -8.03
C ASP A 100 3.95 17.21 -7.51
N LEU A 101 2.96 16.72 -8.26
CA LEU A 101 1.57 16.73 -7.85
C LEU A 101 1.37 15.86 -6.59
N LEU A 102 1.99 14.68 -6.56
CA LEU A 102 1.89 13.77 -5.42
C LEU A 102 2.44 14.42 -4.14
N VAL A 103 3.60 15.07 -4.20
CA VAL A 103 4.17 15.81 -3.06
C VAL A 103 3.24 16.93 -2.60
N HIS A 104 2.52 17.56 -3.53
CA HIS A 104 1.54 18.61 -3.21
C HIS A 104 0.29 18.06 -2.50
N VAL A 105 -0.27 16.94 -2.97
CA VAL A 105 -1.52 16.38 -2.44
C VAL A 105 -1.32 15.43 -1.25
N LEU A 106 -0.11 14.88 -1.09
CA LEU A 106 0.28 14.04 0.05
C LEU A 106 1.52 14.64 0.75
N PRO A 107 1.36 15.73 1.53
CA PRO A 107 2.45 16.33 2.27
C PRO A 107 3.11 15.32 3.22
N GLY A 108 4.44 15.34 3.28
CA GLY A 108 5.20 14.35 4.06
C GLY A 108 5.31 12.99 3.37
N LEU A 109 5.27 12.96 2.02
CA LEU A 109 5.40 11.74 1.22
C LEU A 109 6.61 10.90 1.64
N ARG A 110 7.76 11.54 1.91
CA ARG A 110 8.98 10.85 2.35
C ARG A 110 8.80 10.12 3.67
N GLU A 111 8.19 10.77 4.66
CA GLU A 111 7.89 10.15 5.95
C GLU A 111 6.83 9.05 5.83
N PHE A 112 5.92 9.22 4.86
CA PHE A 112 4.82 8.30 4.60
C PHE A 112 5.29 6.99 3.96
N VAL A 113 6.04 7.04 2.84
CA VAL A 113 6.54 5.82 2.17
C VAL A 113 7.86 5.31 2.74
N GLY A 114 8.59 6.15 3.47
CA GLY A 114 9.93 5.85 3.97
C GLY A 114 11.04 6.41 3.07
N ALA A 115 12.25 6.47 3.61
CA ALA A 115 13.38 7.14 2.97
C ALA A 115 13.87 6.41 1.70
N ASP A 116 13.90 5.08 1.72
CA ASP A 116 14.45 4.29 0.60
C ASP A 116 13.44 4.26 -0.56
N CYS A 117 12.17 3.95 -0.27
CA CYS A 117 11.09 4.05 -1.26
C CYS A 117 10.96 5.47 -1.83
N TYR A 118 11.06 6.52 -1.02
CA TYR A 118 11.01 7.89 -1.52
C TYR A 118 12.19 8.22 -2.44
N SER A 119 13.42 7.81 -2.06
CA SER A 119 14.59 8.00 -2.92
C SER A 119 14.45 7.27 -4.25
N ALA A 120 13.80 6.09 -4.26
CA ALA A 120 13.50 5.38 -5.50
C ALA A 120 12.57 6.20 -6.42
N LEU A 121 11.48 6.74 -5.87
CA LEU A 121 10.54 7.59 -6.62
C LEU A 121 11.24 8.82 -7.22
N GLU A 122 12.08 9.50 -6.44
CA GLU A 122 12.87 10.64 -6.94
C GLU A 122 13.80 10.27 -8.10
N ASN A 123 14.25 9.02 -8.14
CA ASN A 123 15.07 8.48 -9.23
C ASN A 123 14.24 7.84 -10.37
N GLY A 124 12.92 8.04 -10.38
CA GLY A 124 12.03 7.48 -11.40
C GLY A 124 11.97 5.95 -11.36
N GLN A 125 12.03 5.37 -10.16
CA GLN A 125 11.90 3.94 -9.91
C GLN A 125 10.66 3.65 -9.07
N LYS A 126 10.02 2.51 -9.35
CA LYS A 126 8.86 2.01 -8.60
C LYS A 126 9.01 0.54 -8.23
N ILE A 127 8.18 0.09 -7.28
CA ILE A 127 8.13 -1.31 -6.84
C ILE A 127 6.70 -1.82 -6.96
N GLU A 128 6.51 -2.85 -7.78
CA GLU A 128 5.24 -3.56 -7.92
C GLU A 128 5.04 -4.53 -6.75
N LEU A 129 3.82 -4.72 -6.27
CA LEU A 129 3.46 -5.67 -5.21
C LEU A 129 3.84 -7.11 -5.57
N GLU A 130 3.72 -7.51 -6.84
CA GLU A 130 4.11 -8.84 -7.34
C GLU A 130 5.60 -9.11 -7.13
N SER A 131 6.43 -8.06 -7.11
CA SER A 131 7.86 -8.19 -6.83
C SER A 131 8.11 -8.66 -5.39
N LEU A 132 7.29 -8.22 -4.42
CA LEU A 132 7.40 -8.62 -3.02
C LEU A 132 7.02 -10.08 -2.83
N VAL A 133 5.98 -10.52 -3.53
CA VAL A 133 5.56 -11.93 -3.54
C VAL A 133 6.68 -12.81 -4.10
N SER A 134 7.34 -12.37 -5.17
CA SER A 134 8.45 -13.07 -5.79
C SER A 134 9.68 -13.13 -4.86
N ALA A 135 9.99 -12.04 -4.17
CA ALA A 135 11.13 -11.95 -3.24
C ALA A 135 10.96 -12.82 -1.99
N THR A 136 9.72 -12.97 -1.50
CA THR A 136 9.40 -13.78 -0.32
C THR A 136 9.12 -15.25 -0.65
N GLY A 137 8.74 -15.55 -1.88
CA GLY A 137 8.23 -16.86 -2.28
C GLY A 137 6.92 -17.26 -1.59
N ASN A 138 6.24 -16.33 -0.90
CA ASN A 138 5.05 -16.61 -0.11
C ASN A 138 4.08 -15.40 -0.04
N PRO A 139 3.03 -15.37 -0.87
CA PRO A 139 2.04 -14.28 -0.87
C PRO A 139 1.34 -14.06 0.49
N VAL A 140 1.16 -15.12 1.29
CA VAL A 140 0.50 -15.04 2.60
C VAL A 140 1.37 -14.30 3.61
N ALA A 141 2.70 -14.39 3.48
CA ALA A 141 3.61 -13.63 4.33
C ALA A 141 3.46 -12.11 4.08
N VAL A 142 3.33 -11.71 2.82
CA VAL A 142 3.13 -10.31 2.39
C VAL A 142 1.87 -9.71 3.05
N LEU A 143 0.73 -10.38 2.92
CA LEU A 143 -0.53 -9.91 3.49
C LEU A 143 -0.51 -9.88 5.03
N ARG A 144 0.11 -10.88 5.67
CA ARG A 144 0.21 -10.92 7.14
C ARG A 144 1.10 -9.82 7.70
N ALA A 145 2.19 -9.49 7.02
CA ALA A 145 3.09 -8.43 7.48
C ALA A 145 2.46 -7.05 7.32
N ALA A 146 1.67 -6.84 6.26
CA ALA A 146 0.90 -5.62 6.10
C ALA A 146 -0.08 -5.45 7.27
N LEU A 147 -0.83 -6.50 7.62
CA LEU A 147 -1.91 -6.46 8.63
C LEU A 147 -1.44 -6.48 10.11
N ALA A 148 -0.13 -6.60 10.38
CA ALA A 148 0.43 -6.77 11.72
C ALA A 148 0.79 -5.43 12.37
#